data_AF-A0A4R3L7B3-F1
#
_entry.id   AF-A0A4R3L7B3-F1
#
_cell.length_a   1.000
_cell.length_b   1.000
_cell.length_c   1.000
_cell.angle_alpha   90.00
_cell.angle_beta   90.00
_cell.angle_gamma   90.00
#
_symmetry.space_group_name_H-M   'P 1'
#
loop_
_entity.id
_entity.type
_entity.pdbx_description
1 polymer ?
#
loop_
_entity_poly.entity_id
_entity_poly.type
_entity_poly.pdbx_seq_one_letter_code
_entity_poly.pdbx_strand_id
1 'polypeptide(L)'
;MSEAIADIIDRAQPAARQQAEPASISPVIKQLFQLLHGAYGGAFIAKFATGEKDAAGKDRGIRSAMIVWQSALAKYPAEVIEAAAQRATEQHPDFPPHLPQFEALCKAAAPRKTYAEQHGLPPSKALPKPAEAALRNPAGFEPKNDGRDWARRILARKAAGETINGCALRMAREAMEAAHR
;
A
#
# COMPACT_ATOMS: atom_id res chain seq x y z
N MET A 1 66.16 -12.29 -2.23
CA MET A 1 64.96 -12.37 -3.11
C MET A 1 63.66 -12.51 -2.30
N SER A 2 63.52 -11.81 -1.16
CA SER A 2 62.33 -11.92 -0.28
C SER A 2 61.58 -10.61 -0.05
N GLU A 3 62.22 -9.45 -0.27
CA GLU A 3 61.57 -8.14 -0.04
C GLU A 3 60.66 -7.69 -1.20
N ALA A 4 60.92 -8.16 -2.42
CA ALA A 4 60.15 -7.74 -3.60
C ALA A 4 58.72 -8.30 -3.66
N ILE A 5 58.45 -9.42 -2.96
CA ILE A 5 57.13 -10.05 -2.95
C ILE A 5 56.20 -9.36 -1.91
N ALA A 6 56.77 -8.85 -0.82
CA ALA A 6 56.03 -8.11 0.20
C ALA A 6 55.50 -6.76 -0.34
N ASP A 7 56.28 -6.07 -1.17
CA ASP A 7 55.91 -4.76 -1.74
C ASP A 7 54.77 -4.85 -2.79
N ILE A 8 54.65 -5.99 -3.47
CA ILE A 8 53.57 -6.25 -4.45
C ILE A 8 52.25 -6.59 -3.74
N ILE A 9 52.31 -7.26 -2.59
CA ILE A 9 51.13 -7.58 -1.78
C ILE A 9 50.55 -6.31 -1.12
N ASP A 10 51.40 -5.35 -0.72
CA ASP A 10 50.96 -4.07 -0.16
C ASP A 10 50.36 -3.13 -1.22
N ARG A 11 50.90 -3.15 -2.45
CA ARG A 11 50.40 -2.34 -3.58
C ARG A 11 49.07 -2.81 -4.19
N ALA A 12 48.63 -4.04 -3.91
CA ALA A 12 47.37 -4.58 -4.43
C ALA A 12 46.11 -4.13 -3.66
N GLN A 13 46.23 -3.36 -2.58
CA GLN A 13 45.08 -2.92 -1.75
C GLN A 13 44.90 -1.39 -1.63
N PRO A 14 44.71 -0.65 -2.73
CA PRO A 14 43.81 0.50 -2.63
C PRO A 14 42.78 0.65 -3.75
N ALA A 15 42.67 -0.30 -4.69
CA ALA A 15 41.65 -0.21 -5.75
C ALA A 15 40.23 -0.57 -5.26
N ALA A 16 40.09 -1.48 -4.29
CA ALA A 16 38.78 -1.85 -3.73
C ALA A 16 38.28 -0.91 -2.60
N ARG A 17 39.10 0.09 -2.23
CA ARG A 17 38.75 1.13 -1.23
C ARG A 17 38.24 2.42 -1.87
N GLN A 18 37.80 2.37 -3.13
CA GLN A 18 36.95 3.42 -3.67
C GLN A 18 35.63 3.38 -2.92
N GLN A 19 35.63 4.09 -1.79
CA GLN A 19 34.47 4.57 -1.09
C GLN A 19 33.62 5.28 -2.15
N ALA A 20 32.66 4.54 -2.72
CA ALA A 20 31.53 5.15 -3.39
C ALA A 20 31.03 6.25 -2.46
N GLU A 21 30.86 7.45 -3.01
CA GLU A 21 30.34 8.63 -2.31
C GLU A 21 29.28 8.22 -1.28
N PRO A 22 29.26 8.80 -0.07
CA PRO A 22 28.39 8.32 1.00
C PRO A 22 26.95 8.32 0.52
N ALA A 23 26.47 7.16 0.06
CA ALA A 23 25.16 7.02 -0.54
C ALA A 23 24.17 7.61 0.46
N SER A 24 23.53 8.70 0.07
CA SER A 24 22.66 9.45 0.94
C SER A 24 21.45 8.56 1.19
N ILE A 25 21.37 8.03 2.41
CA ILE A 25 20.28 7.13 2.77
C ILE A 25 18.99 7.95 2.77
N SER A 26 18.00 7.48 2.01
CA SER A 26 16.71 8.16 1.88
C SER A 26 16.01 8.31 3.25
N PRO A 27 15.25 9.39 3.47
CA PRO A 27 14.55 9.62 4.73
C PRO A 27 13.52 8.52 5.03
N VAL A 28 12.84 7.99 4.00
CA VAL A 28 11.86 6.90 4.14
C VAL A 28 12.49 5.65 4.76
N ILE A 29 13.70 5.27 4.32
CA ILE A 29 14.39 4.10 4.86
C ILE A 29 14.90 4.35 6.29
N LYS A 30 15.31 5.58 6.61
CA LYS A 30 15.66 5.96 7.99
C LYS A 30 14.45 5.83 8.91
N GLN A 31 13.30 6.34 8.48
CA GLN A 31 12.05 6.27 9.22
C GLN A 31 11.58 4.82 9.38
N LEU A 32 11.72 3.99 8.34
CA LEU A 32 11.44 2.55 8.41
C LEU A 32 12.29 1.84 9.48
N PHE A 33 13.60 2.06 9.47
CA PHE A 33 14.49 1.46 10.46
C PHE A 33 14.20 1.96 11.88
N GLN A 34 13.82 3.23 12.03
CA GLN A 34 13.37 3.80 13.30
C GLN A 34 12.08 3.15 13.79
N LEU A 35 11.10 2.93 12.90
CA LEU A 35 9.84 2.27 13.23
C LEU A 35 10.05 0.81 13.63
N LEU A 36 10.84 0.05 12.85
CA LEU A 36 11.16 -1.34 13.16
C LEU A 36 11.95 -1.45 14.47
N HIS A 37 12.87 -0.52 14.74
CA HIS A 37 13.54 -0.46 16.03
C HIS A 37 12.57 -0.14 17.19
N GLY A 38 11.61 0.76 16.99
CA GLY A 38 10.59 1.07 17.99
C GLY A 38 9.68 -0.13 18.30
N ALA A 39 9.34 -0.94 17.30
CA ALA A 39 8.46 -2.10 17.46
C ALA A 39 9.18 -3.33 18.06
N TYR A 40 10.40 -3.62 17.58
CA TYR A 40 11.14 -4.85 17.93
C TYR A 40 12.29 -4.62 18.91
N GLY A 41 12.54 -3.38 19.32
CA GLY A 41 13.62 -3.00 20.19
C GLY A 41 15.00 -3.32 19.61
N GLY A 42 15.92 -3.72 20.50
CA GLY A 42 17.30 -4.03 20.15
C GLY A 42 17.47 -5.24 19.22
N ALA A 43 16.48 -6.15 19.16
CA ALA A 43 16.57 -7.38 18.36
C ALA A 43 16.68 -7.09 16.85
N PHE A 44 16.01 -6.04 16.36
CA PHE A 44 16.12 -5.63 14.95
C PHE A 44 17.51 -5.09 14.62
N ILE A 45 18.04 -4.20 15.46
CA ILE A 45 19.33 -3.55 15.24
C ILE A 45 20.47 -4.56 15.38
N ALA A 46 20.40 -5.46 16.36
CA ALA A 46 21.42 -6.49 16.59
C ALA A 46 21.65 -7.39 15.37
N LYS A 47 20.64 -7.59 14.51
CA LYS A 47 20.75 -8.38 13.27
C LYS A 47 21.71 -7.78 12.24
N PHE A 48 21.89 -6.47 12.26
CA PHE A 48 22.69 -5.74 11.28
C PHE A 48 23.91 -5.05 11.89
N ALA A 49 23.98 -4.95 13.22
CA ALA A 49 25.10 -4.33 13.91
C ALA A 49 26.37 -5.16 13.73
N THR A 50 27.47 -4.51 13.32
CA THR A 50 28.79 -5.13 13.24
C THR A 50 29.71 -4.67 14.36
N GLY A 51 29.33 -3.63 15.12
CA GLY A 51 30.14 -3.02 16.17
C GLY A 51 31.21 -2.07 15.64
N GLU A 52 31.46 -2.06 14.33
CA GLU A 52 32.41 -1.17 13.68
C GLU A 52 31.76 0.17 13.37
N LYS A 53 32.32 1.26 13.89
CA LYS A 53 31.79 2.61 13.67
C LYS A 53 32.44 3.27 12.46
N ASP A 54 31.66 4.05 11.71
CA ASP A 54 32.15 4.95 10.67
C ASP A 54 32.74 6.24 11.27
N ALA A 55 33.26 7.11 10.41
CA ALA A 55 33.82 8.41 10.81
C ALA A 55 32.81 9.33 11.53
N ALA A 56 31.50 9.07 11.40
CA ALA A 56 30.43 9.78 12.07
C ALA A 56 29.94 9.06 13.35
N GLY A 57 30.63 8.01 13.79
CA GLY A 57 30.29 7.24 14.98
C GLY A 57 29.10 6.29 14.82
N LYS A 58 28.61 6.06 13.58
CA LYS A 58 27.48 5.16 13.29
C LYS A 58 27.96 3.78 12.91
N ASP A 59 27.19 2.75 13.26
CA ASP A 59 27.53 1.36 12.91
C ASP A 59 27.51 1.15 11.39
N ARG A 60 28.63 0.63 10.85
CA ARG A 60 28.82 0.38 9.42
C ARG A 60 27.86 -0.68 8.89
N GLY A 61 27.57 -1.71 9.68
CA GLY A 61 26.65 -2.78 9.34
C GLY A 61 25.22 -2.28 9.18
N ILE A 62 24.74 -1.47 10.13
CA ILE A 62 23.42 -0.82 10.04
C ILE A 62 23.36 0.06 8.80
N ARG A 63 24.39 0.88 8.56
CA ARG A 63 24.44 1.76 7.39
C ARG A 63 24.39 0.96 6.08
N SER A 64 25.16 -0.12 5.99
CA SER A 64 25.18 -1.01 4.83
C SER A 64 23.80 -1.65 4.60
N ALA A 65 23.16 -2.13 5.66
CA ALA A 65 21.81 -2.69 5.59
C ALA A 65 20.80 -1.67 5.04
N MET A 66 20.85 -0.41 5.50
CA MET A 66 19.96 0.64 4.98
C MET A 66 20.17 0.91 3.48
N ILE A 67 21.41 0.86 3.00
CA ILE A 67 21.70 1.03 1.56
C ILE A 67 21.11 -0.11 0.75
N VAL A 68 21.26 -1.35 1.22
CA VAL A 68 20.68 -2.54 0.56
C VAL A 68 19.15 -2.47 0.55
N TRP A 69 18.53 -2.11 1.68
CA TRP A 69 17.08 -1.95 1.78
C TRP A 69 16.57 -0.82 0.89
N GLN A 70 17.30 0.30 0.80
CA GLN A 70 16.94 1.39 -0.11
C GLN A 70 16.90 0.94 -1.56
N SER A 71 17.93 0.21 -2.01
CA SER A 71 17.99 -0.32 -3.37
C SER A 71 16.85 -1.30 -3.66
N ALA A 72 16.60 -2.24 -2.74
CA ALA A 72 15.56 -3.25 -2.90
C ALA A 72 14.14 -2.65 -2.91
N LEU A 73 13.90 -1.64 -2.07
CA LEU A 73 12.58 -1.04 -1.89
C LEU A 73 12.30 0.14 -2.84
N ALA A 74 13.28 0.57 -3.65
CA ALA A 74 13.14 1.70 -4.58
C ALA A 74 12.00 1.53 -5.61
N LYS A 75 11.54 0.29 -5.85
CA LYS A 75 10.41 -0.03 -6.74
C LYS A 75 9.03 0.20 -6.12
N TYR A 76 8.95 0.48 -4.81
CA TYR A 76 7.70 0.70 -4.10
C TYR A 76 7.53 2.18 -3.75
N PRO A 77 6.31 2.74 -3.85
CA PRO A 77 6.04 4.08 -3.35
C PRO A 77 6.13 4.12 -1.82
N ALA A 78 6.44 5.29 -1.25
CA ALA A 78 6.62 5.46 0.19
C ALA A 78 5.40 4.99 1.01
N GLU A 79 4.19 5.29 0.53
CA GLU A 79 2.94 4.86 1.17
C GLU A 79 2.81 3.33 1.29
N VAL A 80 3.30 2.58 0.30
CA VAL A 80 3.30 1.10 0.33
C VAL A 80 4.33 0.58 1.32
N ILE A 81 5.48 1.26 1.46
CA ILE A 81 6.51 0.91 2.45
C ILE A 81 5.98 1.14 3.86
N GLU A 82 5.31 2.26 4.10
CA GLU A 82 4.70 2.58 5.39
C GLU A 82 3.58 1.60 5.76
N ALA A 83 2.67 1.31 4.82
CA ALA A 83 1.61 0.33 5.02
C ALA A 83 2.16 -1.09 5.28
N ALA A 84 3.24 -1.47 4.59
CA ALA A 84 3.93 -2.74 4.83
C ALA A 84 4.59 -2.79 6.21
N ALA A 85 5.16 -1.68 6.68
CA ALA A 85 5.75 -1.57 8.01
C ALA A 85 4.71 -1.75 9.13
N GLN A 86 3.54 -1.14 8.99
CA GLN A 86 2.44 -1.37 9.92
C GLN A 86 2.00 -2.84 9.93
N ARG A 87 1.78 -3.43 8.75
CA ARG A 87 1.42 -4.85 8.64
C ARG A 87 2.48 -5.80 9.20
N ALA A 88 3.76 -5.45 9.08
CA ALA A 88 4.85 -6.24 9.64
C ALA A 88 4.70 -6.39 11.15
N THR A 89 4.42 -5.28 11.85
CA THR A 89 4.24 -5.27 13.30
C THR A 89 3.01 -6.04 13.77
N GLU A 90 1.96 -6.12 12.93
CA GLU A 90 0.75 -6.89 13.21
C GLU A 90 0.92 -8.39 12.94
N GLN A 91 1.59 -8.76 11.84
CA GLN A 91 1.73 -10.15 11.39
C GLN A 91 2.90 -10.89 12.03
N HIS A 92 3.95 -10.16 12.42
CA HIS A 92 5.15 -10.71 13.02
C HIS A 92 5.44 -9.96 14.32
N PRO A 93 4.70 -10.21 15.42
CA PRO A 93 4.93 -9.52 16.68
C PRO A 93 6.22 -9.97 17.37
N ASP A 94 6.59 -11.26 17.24
CA ASP A 94 7.69 -11.84 18.02
C ASP A 94 9.08 -11.58 17.40
N PHE A 95 9.16 -11.46 16.07
CA PHE A 95 10.42 -11.37 15.36
C PHE A 95 10.41 -10.29 14.28
N PRO A 96 11.48 -9.48 14.18
CA PRO A 96 11.57 -8.48 13.14
C PRO A 96 11.68 -9.13 11.75
N PRO A 97 11.00 -8.57 10.72
CA PRO A 97 11.07 -9.11 9.37
C PRO A 97 12.47 -8.94 8.79
N HIS A 98 12.92 -9.92 8.00
CA HIS A 98 14.09 -9.73 7.12
C HIS A 98 13.67 -9.11 5.78
N LEU A 99 14.65 -8.63 4.99
CA LEU A 99 14.38 -7.90 3.76
C LEU A 99 13.42 -8.63 2.79
N PRO A 100 13.63 -9.92 2.43
CA PRO A 100 12.67 -10.62 1.58
C PRO A 100 11.24 -10.76 2.17
N GLN A 101 11.09 -10.94 3.49
CA GLN A 101 9.78 -10.94 4.14
C GLN A 101 9.12 -9.56 4.02
N PHE A 102 9.90 -8.50 4.24
CA PHE A 102 9.40 -7.14 4.09
C PHE A 102 9.01 -6.81 2.64
N GLU A 103 9.78 -7.28 1.65
CA GLU A 103 9.41 -7.14 0.23
C GLU A 103 8.10 -7.86 -0.10
N ALA A 104 7.83 -9.02 0.51
CA ALA A 104 6.57 -9.73 0.34
C ALA A 104 5.40 -8.91 0.93
N LEU A 105 5.60 -8.26 2.08
CA LEU A 105 4.63 -7.34 2.66
C LEU A 105 4.39 -6.11 1.78
N CYS A 106 5.44 -5.51 1.22
CA CYS A 106 5.31 -4.41 0.24
C CYS A 106 4.53 -4.86 -1.00
N LYS A 107 4.81 -6.05 -1.53
CA LYS A 107 4.09 -6.62 -2.67
C LYS A 107 2.60 -6.87 -2.35
N ALA A 108 2.29 -7.28 -1.13
CA ALA A 108 0.92 -7.48 -0.66
C ALA A 108 0.19 -6.17 -0.31
N ALA A 109 0.93 -5.11 0.03
CA ALA A 109 0.42 -3.78 0.30
C ALA A 109 0.22 -2.94 -0.97
N ALA A 110 0.97 -3.24 -2.04
CA ALA A 110 0.83 -2.56 -3.31
C ALA A 110 -0.61 -2.68 -3.85
N PRO A 111 -1.20 -1.56 -4.34
CA PRO A 111 -2.52 -1.59 -4.93
C PRO A 111 -2.53 -2.56 -6.11
N ARG A 112 -3.51 -3.47 -6.13
CA ARG A 112 -3.69 -4.37 -7.26
C ARG A 112 -4.10 -3.53 -8.47
N LYS A 113 -3.30 -3.61 -9.53
CA LYS A 113 -3.69 -3.06 -10.83
C LYS A 113 -5.01 -3.71 -11.26
N THR A 114 -5.94 -2.88 -11.72
CA THR A 114 -7.17 -3.34 -12.35
C THR A 114 -6.86 -4.07 -13.66
N TYR A 115 -7.79 -4.90 -14.14
CA TYR A 115 -7.65 -5.58 -15.43
C TYR A 115 -7.35 -4.59 -16.56
N ALA A 116 -8.01 -3.43 -16.56
CA ALA A 116 -7.78 -2.38 -17.55
C ALA A 116 -6.33 -1.86 -17.51
N GLU A 117 -5.79 -1.56 -16.32
CA GLU A 117 -4.41 -1.09 -16.15
C GLU A 117 -3.37 -2.17 -16.47
N GLN A 118 -3.66 -3.44 -16.14
CA GLN A 118 -2.77 -4.57 -16.42
C GLN A 118 -2.61 -4.79 -17.93
N HIS A 119 -3.68 -4.63 -18.69
CA HIS A 119 -3.71 -4.86 -20.14
C HIS A 119 -3.58 -3.57 -20.95
N GLY A 120 -3.28 -2.43 -20.32
CA GLY A 120 -3.10 -1.15 -21.00
C GLY A 120 -4.34 -0.65 -21.73
N LEU A 121 -5.55 -1.06 -21.29
CA LEU A 121 -6.78 -0.58 -21.90
C LEU A 121 -6.97 0.90 -21.55
N PRO A 122 -7.44 1.71 -22.52
CA PRO A 122 -7.73 3.11 -22.25
C PRO A 122 -8.80 3.23 -21.16
N PRO A 123 -8.75 4.28 -20.31
CA PRO A 123 -9.73 4.51 -19.26
C PRO A 123 -11.16 4.69 -19.79
N SER A 124 -11.34 4.93 -21.09
CA SER A 124 -12.65 4.93 -21.75
C SER A 124 -13.33 3.56 -21.82
N LYS A 125 -12.58 2.46 -21.68
CA LYS A 125 -13.11 1.09 -21.52
C LYS A 125 -13.24 0.66 -20.06
N ALA A 126 -12.75 1.46 -19.10
CA ALA A 126 -13.09 1.26 -17.71
C ALA A 126 -14.58 1.61 -17.58
N LEU A 127 -15.37 0.66 -17.08
CA LEU A 127 -16.79 0.89 -16.87
C LEU A 127 -16.94 2.13 -15.98
N PRO A 128 -17.78 3.12 -16.37
CA PRO A 128 -18.04 4.24 -15.49
C PRO A 128 -18.53 3.69 -14.14
N LYS A 129 -18.06 4.28 -13.03
CA LYS A 129 -18.59 4.00 -11.69
C LYS A 129 -20.12 4.01 -11.84
N PRO A 130 -20.84 2.92 -11.51
CA PRO A 130 -22.26 2.86 -11.79
C PRO A 130 -22.93 4.08 -11.17
N ALA A 131 -23.54 4.92 -12.00
CA ALA A 131 -24.38 6.03 -11.55
C ALA A 131 -25.62 5.53 -10.77
N GLU A 132 -25.78 4.21 -10.65
CA GLU A 132 -26.80 3.49 -9.88
C GLU A 132 -26.98 4.00 -8.45
N ALA A 133 -25.95 4.55 -7.81
CA ALA A 133 -26.09 5.12 -6.47
C ALA A 133 -27.05 6.33 -6.44
N ALA A 134 -27.09 7.14 -7.51
CA ALA A 134 -27.97 8.31 -7.60
C ALA A 134 -29.42 7.94 -7.99
N LEU A 135 -29.61 6.83 -8.71
CA LEU A 135 -30.94 6.36 -9.10
C LEU A 135 -31.61 5.53 -8.00
N ARG A 136 -30.83 4.76 -7.22
CA ARG A 136 -31.37 3.88 -6.17
C ARG A 136 -32.13 4.65 -5.08
N ASN A 137 -31.68 5.85 -4.76
CA ASN A 137 -32.34 6.81 -3.88
C ASN A 137 -32.58 8.11 -4.66
N PRO A 138 -33.76 8.31 -5.24
CA PRO A 138 -34.06 9.56 -5.93
C PRO A 138 -33.88 10.73 -4.96
N ALA A 139 -33.14 11.75 -5.39
CA ALA A 139 -32.91 12.95 -4.59
C ALA A 139 -34.25 13.59 -4.20
N GLY A 140 -34.43 13.88 -2.90
CA GLY A 140 -35.68 14.42 -2.36
C GLY A 140 -36.72 13.39 -1.90
N PHE A 141 -36.36 12.10 -1.81
CA PHE A 141 -37.23 11.10 -1.18
C PHE A 141 -37.25 11.25 0.35
N GLU A 142 -38.35 11.78 0.90
CA GLU A 142 -38.61 11.78 2.34
C GLU A 142 -39.44 10.56 2.77
N PRO A 143 -38.94 9.70 3.67
CA PRO A 143 -39.68 8.54 4.15
C PRO A 143 -40.83 8.97 5.07
N LYS A 144 -42.04 8.45 4.85
CA LYS A 144 -43.20 8.64 5.75
C LYS A 144 -43.31 7.55 6.81
N ASN A 145 -42.49 6.50 6.73
CA ASN A 145 -42.42 5.37 7.65
C ASN A 145 -43.75 4.62 7.88
N ASP A 146 -44.62 4.58 6.88
CA ASP A 146 -45.94 3.91 6.93
C ASP A 146 -45.95 2.53 6.25
N GLY A 147 -44.77 1.94 6.03
CA GLY A 147 -44.61 0.68 5.31
C GLY A 147 -44.85 0.76 3.80
N ARG A 148 -45.24 1.91 3.25
CA ARG A 148 -45.50 2.13 1.81
C ARG A 148 -44.43 2.96 1.11
N ASP A 149 -43.37 3.31 1.82
CA ASP A 149 -42.23 4.05 1.27
C ASP A 149 -41.52 3.34 0.12
N TRP A 150 -41.53 2.00 0.12
CA TRP A 150 -40.97 1.23 -0.99
C TRP A 150 -41.73 1.50 -2.30
N ALA A 151 -43.05 1.66 -2.25
CA ALA A 151 -43.89 1.92 -3.42
C ALA A 151 -43.65 3.33 -3.97
N ARG A 152 -43.62 4.34 -3.08
CA ARG A 152 -43.28 5.73 -3.45
C ARG A 152 -41.89 5.83 -4.09
N ARG A 153 -40.91 5.09 -3.56
CA ARG A 153 -39.54 5.08 -4.10
C ARG A 153 -39.49 4.48 -5.51
N ILE A 154 -40.24 3.42 -5.77
CA ILE A 154 -40.35 2.82 -7.12
C ILE A 154 -40.99 3.80 -8.11
N LEU A 155 -42.05 4.49 -7.71
CA LEU A 155 -42.70 5.49 -8.56
C LEU A 155 -41.77 6.69 -8.85
N ALA A 156 -41.04 7.17 -7.83
CA ALA A 156 -40.06 8.25 -7.99
C ALA A 156 -38.91 7.85 -8.93
N ARG A 157 -38.41 6.61 -8.83
CA ARG A 157 -37.40 6.06 -9.76
C ARG A 157 -37.91 5.99 -11.20
N LYS A 158 -39.15 5.54 -11.39
CA LYS A 158 -39.78 5.53 -12.71
C LYS A 158 -39.97 6.93 -13.29
N ALA A 159 -40.32 7.91 -12.44
CA ALA A 159 -40.43 9.32 -12.84
C ALA A 159 -39.06 9.94 -13.20
N ALA A 160 -37.99 9.50 -12.54
CA ALA A 160 -36.61 9.88 -12.85
C ALA A 160 -36.05 9.22 -14.14
N GLY A 161 -36.87 8.48 -14.89
CA GLY A 161 -36.50 7.88 -16.17
C GLY A 161 -35.89 6.47 -16.07
N GLU A 162 -35.87 5.86 -14.87
CA GLU A 162 -35.35 4.51 -14.72
C GLU A 162 -36.29 3.45 -15.34
N THR A 163 -35.72 2.49 -16.06
CA THR A 163 -36.43 1.31 -16.55
C THR A 163 -36.68 0.32 -15.42
N ILE A 164 -37.87 0.41 -14.82
CA ILE A 164 -38.34 -0.49 -13.77
C ILE A 164 -39.10 -1.69 -14.35
N ASN A 165 -38.94 -2.87 -13.75
CA ASN A 165 -39.72 -4.08 -14.04
C ASN A 165 -41.25 -3.81 -13.92
N GLY A 166 -42.01 -4.21 -14.94
CA GLY A 166 -43.46 -3.97 -15.01
C GLY A 166 -44.26 -4.53 -13.83
N CYS A 167 -43.86 -5.69 -13.28
CA CYS A 167 -44.53 -6.26 -12.11
C CYS A 167 -44.34 -5.39 -10.86
N ALA A 168 -43.12 -4.89 -10.64
CA ALA A 168 -42.80 -4.00 -9.53
C ALA A 168 -43.54 -2.66 -9.62
N LEU A 169 -43.68 -2.11 -10.83
CA LEU A 169 -44.43 -0.88 -11.06
C LEU A 169 -45.93 -1.06 -10.78
N ARG A 170 -46.50 -2.19 -11.19
CA ARG A 170 -47.91 -2.53 -10.90
C ARG A 170 -48.17 -2.63 -9.40
N MET A 171 -47.36 -3.41 -8.68
CA MET A 171 -47.50 -3.56 -7.22
C MET A 171 -47.35 -2.23 -6.48
N ALA A 172 -46.44 -1.36 -6.93
CA ALA A 172 -46.28 -0.03 -6.35
C ALA A 172 -47.52 0.87 -6.56
N ARG A 173 -48.18 0.78 -7.72
CA ARG A 173 -49.44 1.50 -7.99
C ARG A 173 -50.58 0.98 -7.13
N GLU A 174 -50.77 -0.34 -7.08
CA GLU A 174 -51.81 -0.99 -6.27
C GLU A 174 -51.68 -0.63 -4.77
N ALA A 175 -50.46 -0.60 -4.24
CA ALA A 175 -50.19 -0.22 -2.85
C ALA A 175 -50.57 1.25 -2.53
N MET A 176 -50.53 2.14 -3.53
CA MET A 176 -50.92 3.55 -3.40
C MET A 176 -52.43 3.75 -3.61
N GLU A 177 -53.06 2.95 -4.47
CA GLU A 177 -54.52 2.95 -4.67
C GLU A 177 -55.28 2.41 -3.45
N ALA A 178 -54.74 1.36 -2.81
CA ALA A 178 -55.24 0.84 -1.53
C ALA A 178 -55.10 1.82 -0.34
N ALA A 179 -54.65 3.06 -0.57
CA ALA A 179 -54.64 4.14 0.43
C ALA A 179 -55.91 5.01 0.38
N HIS A 180 -56.68 4.94 -0.71
CA HIS A 180 -57.82 5.83 -1.00
C HIS A 180 -59.18 5.13 -0.86
N ARG A 181 -59.20 3.90 -0.35
CA ARG A 181 -60.42 3.17 0.03
C ARG A 181 -60.46 3.06 1.55
#